data_AF-A0A1F3P6L7-F1
#
_entry.id   AF-A0A1F3P6L7-F1
#
_cell.length_a   1.000
_cell.length_b   1.000
_cell.length_c   1.000
_cell.angle_alpha   90.00
_cell.angle_beta   90.00
_cell.angle_gamma   90.00
#
_symmetry.space_group_name_H-M   'P 1'
#
loop_
_entity.id
_entity.type
_entity.pdbx_description
1 polymer ?
#
loop_
_entity_poly.entity_id
_entity_poly.type
_entity_poly.pdbx_seq_one_letter_code
_entity_poly.pdbx_strand_id
1 'polypeptide(L)' 'MQKPQDLSVIKQPVLVVNGDSDKMVPSSNTTELKNRIPNSEIIIYKDAGHGGIFQYNEEFVKSALKFLEQ' A
#
# COMPACT_ATOMS: atom_id res chain seq x y z
N MET A 1 -22.37 -8.24 7.03
CA MET A 1 -21.12 -7.66 6.50
C MET A 1 -21.49 -6.59 5.47
N GLN A 2 -20.77 -5.46 5.44
CA GLN A 2 -21.02 -4.41 4.45
C GLN A 2 -20.62 -4.90 3.06
N LYS A 3 -21.35 -4.49 2.02
CA LYS A 3 -20.97 -4.80 0.63
C LYS A 3 -19.63 -4.11 0.30
N PRO A 4 -18.70 -4.78 -0.41
CA PRO A 4 -17.47 -4.15 -0.88
C PRO A 4 -17.79 -2.93 -1.75
N GLN A 5 -17.08 -1.82 -1.53
CA GLN A 5 -17.20 -0.62 -2.35
C GLN A 5 -16.59 -0.85 -3.74
N ASP A 6 -17.11 -0.18 -4.76
CA ASP A 6 -16.46 -0.21 -6.08
C ASP A 6 -15.22 0.68 -6.04
N LEU A 7 -14.03 0.06 -6.00
CA LEU A 7 -12.75 0.77 -6.04
C LEU A 7 -12.23 0.97 -7.47
N SER A 8 -12.88 0.39 -8.47
CA SER A 8 -12.51 0.58 -9.87
C SER A 8 -12.70 2.03 -10.33
N VAL A 9 -13.49 2.81 -9.59
CA VAL A 9 -13.74 4.24 -9.82
C VAL A 9 -12.51 5.11 -9.52
N ILE A 10 -11.52 4.60 -8.76
CA ILE A 10 -10.27 5.31 -8.50
C ILE A 10 -9.39 5.19 -9.74
N LYS A 11 -9.17 6.31 -10.44
CA LYS A 11 -8.43 6.36 -11.72
C LYS A 11 -7.04 6.97 -11.59
N GLN A 12 -6.75 7.66 -10.49
CA GLN A 12 -5.44 8.22 -10.18
C GLN A 12 -4.41 7.10 -9.99
N PRO A 13 -3.12 7.36 -10.26
CA PRO A 13 -2.05 6.53 -9.74
C PRO A 13 -2.16 6.42 -8.22
N VAL A 14 -1.94 5.23 -7.66
CA VAL A 14 -1.99 4.99 -6.21
C VAL A 14 -0.79 4.17 -5.76
N LEU A 15 -0.07 4.63 -4.74
CA LEU A 15 0.94 3.83 -4.04
C LEU A 15 0.37 3.33 -2.72
N VAL A 16 0.24 2.00 -2.55
CA VAL A 16 -0.19 1.38 -1.29
C VAL A 16 1.03 0.79 -0.58
N VAL A 17 1.21 1.13 0.69
CA VAL A 17 2.40 0.73 1.46
C VAL A 17 1.98 0.07 2.78
N ASN A 18 2.57 -1.07 3.11
CA ASN A 18 2.32 -1.76 4.37
C ASN A 18 3.53 -2.61 4.81
N GLY A 19 3.52 -3.10 6.05
CA GLY A 19 4.46 -4.09 6.55
C GLY A 19 3.83 -5.48 6.62
N ASP A 20 4.59 -6.54 6.32
CA ASP A 20 4.06 -7.91 6.33
C ASP A 20 3.68 -8.44 7.73
N SER A 21 4.20 -7.78 8.77
CA SER A 21 4.02 -8.09 10.19
C SER A 21 3.09 -7.08 10.88
N ASP A 22 2.33 -6.29 10.10
CA ASP A 22 1.30 -5.38 10.63
C ASP A 22 0.16 -6.17 11.28
N LYS A 23 0.10 -6.09 12.62
CA LYS A 23 -0.94 -6.75 13.44
C LYS A 23 -2.23 -5.93 13.53
N MET A 24 -2.21 -4.66 13.16
CA MET A 24 -3.38 -3.77 13.21
C MET A 24 -4.16 -3.84 11.89
N VAL A 25 -3.45 -3.87 10.76
CA VAL A 25 -4.03 -3.95 9.42
C VAL A 25 -3.31 -5.05 8.62
N PRO A 26 -3.96 -6.20 8.35
CA PRO A 26 -3.33 -7.30 7.64
C PRO A 26 -2.88 -6.93 6.22
N SER A 27 -1.69 -7.39 5.82
CA SER A 27 -1.11 -7.16 4.50
C SER A 27 -1.92 -7.74 3.34
N SER A 28 -2.79 -8.72 3.60
CA SER A 28 -3.78 -9.21 2.63
C SER A 28 -4.69 -8.10 2.10
N ASN A 29 -4.97 -7.07 2.91
CA ASN A 29 -5.77 -5.92 2.49
C ASN A 29 -5.02 -5.11 1.41
N THR A 30 -3.69 -4.98 1.53
CA THR A 30 -2.86 -4.33 0.50
C THR A 30 -2.92 -5.10 -0.82
N THR A 31 -2.84 -6.44 -0.77
CA THR A 31 -3.03 -7.28 -1.96
C THR A 31 -4.42 -7.11 -2.56
N GLU A 32 -5.47 -7.00 -1.73
CA GLU A 32 -6.83 -6.77 -2.20
C GLU A 32 -6.98 -5.40 -2.87
N LEU A 33 -6.38 -4.35 -2.31
CA LEU A 33 -6.34 -3.00 -2.90
C LEU A 33 -5.65 -3.01 -4.26
N LYS A 34 -4.52 -3.72 -4.40
CA LYS A 34 -3.83 -3.89 -5.68
C LYS A 34 -4.73 -4.49 -6.77
N ASN A 35 -5.52 -5.48 -6.38
CA ASN A 35 -6.41 -6.17 -7.31
C ASN A 35 -7.64 -5.34 -7.69
N ARG A 36 -8.05 -4.40 -6.83
CA ARG A 36 -9.31 -3.64 -6.99
C ARG A 36 -9.10 -2.21 -7.49
N ILE A 37 -7.92 -1.63 -7.36
CA ILE A 37 -7.56 -0.30 -7.87
C ILE A 37 -6.70 -0.47 -9.13
N PRO A 38 -7.19 -0.10 -10.33
CA PRO A 38 -6.52 -0.40 -11.61
C PRO A 38 -5.10 0.16 -11.74
N ASN A 39 -4.85 1.37 -11.24
CA ASN A 39 -3.60 2.09 -11.40
C ASN A 39 -2.78 2.13 -10.10
N SER A 40 -2.78 1.02 -9.36
CA SER A 40 -2.07 0.93 -8.09
C SER A 40 -0.70 0.27 -8.21
N GLU A 41 0.25 0.70 -7.40
CA GLU A 41 1.51 0.03 -7.09
C GLU A 41 1.51 -0.34 -5.60
N ILE A 42 2.23 -1.39 -5.23
CA ILE A 42 2.33 -1.81 -3.83
C ILE A 42 3.76 -1.96 -3.36
N ILE A 43 3.99 -1.62 -2.09
CA ILE A 43 5.21 -1.91 -1.35
C ILE A 43 4.81 -2.65 -0.08
N ILE A 44 5.41 -3.83 0.14
CA ILE A 44 5.27 -4.59 1.37
C ILE A 44 6.67 -4.72 1.97
N TYR A 45 6.92 -4.04 3.09
CA TYR A 45 8.16 -4.17 3.82
C TYR A 45 8.18 -5.48 4.61
N LYS A 46 9.21 -6.28 4.39
CA LYS A 46 9.42 -7.53 5.11
C LYS A 46 9.81 -7.25 6.57
N ASP A 47 9.34 -8.06 7.51
CA ASP A 47 9.63 -7.96 8.94
C ASP A 47 9.22 -6.60 9.55
N ALA A 48 8.24 -5.93 8.93
CA ALA A 48 7.77 -4.60 9.31
C ALA A 48 6.34 -4.64 9.85
N GLY A 49 6.07 -3.89 10.93
CA GLY A 49 4.75 -3.77 11.53
C GLY A 49 3.93 -2.62 10.93
N HIS A 50 2.95 -2.15 11.71
CA HIS A 50 2.08 -1.03 11.32
C HIS A 50 2.84 0.25 10.95
N GLY A 51 3.96 0.50 11.64
CA GLY A 51 4.87 1.61 11.37
C GLY A 51 5.88 1.33 10.25
N GLY A 52 5.58 0.48 9.27
CA GLY A 52 6.56 0.04 8.27
C GLY A 52 7.28 1.18 7.55
N ILE A 53 6.58 2.29 7.25
CA ILE A 53 7.19 3.49 6.66
C ILE A 53 8.21 4.19 7.57
N PHE A 54 8.10 4.04 8.88
CA PHE A 54 9.08 4.60 9.83
C PHE A 54 10.26 3.64 10.03
N GLN A 55 9.98 2.33 10.04
CA GLN A 55 11.00 1.28 10.13
C GLN A 55 11.91 1.28 8.88
N TYR A 56 11.32 1.52 7.70
CA TYR A 56 12.00 1.57 6.40
C TYR A 56 11.93 2.99 5.80
N ASN A 57 12.23 4.02 6.60
CA ASN A 57 12.01 5.41 6.21
C ASN A 57 12.80 5.86 4.96
N GLU A 58 14.07 5.47 4.82
CA GLU A 58 14.89 5.86 3.67
C GLU A 58 14.34 5.27 2.37
N GLU A 59 13.97 4.00 2.40
CA GLU A 59 13.37 3.28 1.27
C GLU A 59 11.99 3.83 0.92
N PHE A 60 11.19 4.17 1.93
CA PHE A 60 9.89 4.78 1.76
C PHE A 60 10.00 6.14 1.09
N VAL A 61 10.86 7.03 1.59
CA VAL A 61 11.07 8.36 1.01
C VAL A 61 11.50 8.25 -0.45
N LYS A 62 12.47 7.38 -0.75
CA LYS A 62 12.92 7.16 -2.13
C LYS A 62 11.79 6.67 -3.05
N SER A 63 11.00 5.72 -2.58
CA SER A 63 9.90 5.15 -3.38
C SER A 63 8.75 6.14 -3.57
N ALA A 64 8.43 6.92 -2.53
CA ALA A 64 7.40 7.95 -2.59
C ALA A 64 7.78 9.08 -3.56
N LEU A 65 9.04 9.55 -3.51
CA LEU A 65 9.54 10.55 -4.45
C LEU A 65 9.48 10.04 -5.89
N LYS A 66 9.97 8.81 -6.14
CA LYS A 66 9.88 8.18 -7.46
C LYS A 66 8.44 8.09 -7.97
N PHE A 67 7.49 7.77 -7.10
CA PHE A 67 6.07 7.70 -7.46
C PHE A 67 5.48 9.08 -7.81
N LEU A 68 5.90 10.14 -7.11
CA LEU A 68 5.44 11.51 -7.36
C LEU A 68 6.04 12.15 -8.63
N GLU A 69 7.14 11.60 -9.15
CA GLU A 69 7.81 12.06 -10.37
C GLU A 69 7.30 11.36 -11.66
N GLN A 70 6.29 10.48 -11.56
CA GLN A 70 5.73 9.71 -12.69
C GLN A 70 4.91 10.55 -13.68
#